data_AF-A0A7X8C9D5-F1
#
_entry.id   AF-A0A7X8C9D5-F1
#
_cell.length_a   1.000
_cell.length_b   1.000
_cell.length_c   1.000
_cell.angle_alpha   90.00
_cell.angle_beta   90.00
_cell.angle_gamma   90.00
#
_symmetry.space_group_name_H-M   'P 1'
#
loop_
_entity.id
_entity.type
_entity.pdbx_description
1 polymer ?
#
loop_
_entity_poly.entity_id
_entity_poly.type
_entity_poly.pdbx_seq_one_letter_code
_entity_poly.pdbx_strand_id
1 'polypeptide(L)'
;MKKQIGFMLITVLAVFVLASCSKKYEAKDVKLKTQNDSLNYTLGLANGEGIKNYYLQKDSSDEAIKALINALDKAYSSKESGNQMYQLGYQIGTSLKYQKEHGLMGDSTLVFDTKLFKLGLVNGLHGFDGGMTPQQAQEYLQKTMTQLQAKKSAQQAPVNQPQPAPSDQKTDSVQ
;
A
#
# COMPACT_ATOMS: atom_id res chain seq x y z
N MET A 1 15.42 -17.36 21.60
CA MET A 1 15.92 -16.08 21.05
C MET A 1 14.76 -15.35 20.39
N LYS A 2 14.27 -14.26 20.99
CA LYS A 2 13.24 -13.40 20.35
C LYS A 2 13.91 -12.69 19.17
N LYS A 3 13.67 -13.17 17.94
CA LYS A 3 14.10 -12.46 16.73
C LYS A 3 13.32 -11.14 16.69
N GLN A 4 13.96 -10.06 17.14
CA GLN A 4 13.49 -8.70 16.93
C GLN A 4 13.43 -8.51 15.42
N ILE A 5 12.21 -8.60 14.86
CA ILE A 5 11.96 -8.33 13.44
C ILE A 5 12.14 -6.83 13.30
N GLY A 6 13.35 -6.43 12.94
CA GLY A 6 13.70 -5.03 12.73
C GLY A 6 12.74 -4.41 11.73
N PHE A 7 11.88 -3.51 12.20
CA PHE A 7 11.16 -2.57 11.36
C PHE A 7 12.22 -1.73 10.65
N MET A 8 12.53 -2.06 9.40
CA MET A 8 13.36 -1.21 8.56
C MET A 8 12.51 0.02 8.20
N LEU A 9 12.48 0.99 9.11
CA LEU A 9 11.92 2.32 8.90
C LEU A 9 12.86 3.06 7.97
N ILE A 10 12.50 3.11 6.69
CA ILE A 10 13.25 3.85 5.68
C ILE A 10 13.01 5.33 5.96
N THR A 11 14.04 6.00 6.46
CA THR A 11 14.02 7.42 6.79
C THR A 11 14.27 8.21 5.52
N VAL A 12 13.23 8.83 4.99
CA VAL A 12 13.35 9.82 3.92
C VAL A 12 13.44 11.21 4.59
N LEU A 13 14.56 11.90 4.36
CA LEU A 13 14.83 13.24 4.88
C LEU A 13 14.15 14.30 4.00
N ALA A 14 13.73 15.41 4.62
CA ALA A 14 12.77 16.36 4.05
C ALA A 14 13.38 17.71 3.65
N VAL A 15 12.80 18.36 2.64
CA VAL A 15 12.94 19.79 2.36
C VAL A 15 11.60 20.54 2.55
N PHE A 16 11.65 21.72 3.18
CA PHE A 16 10.50 22.60 3.44
C PHE A 16 10.07 23.35 2.18
N VAL A 17 8.76 23.43 1.88
CA VAL A 17 8.25 24.44 0.91
C VAL A 17 6.93 25.08 1.36
N LEU A 18 6.99 26.40 1.53
CA LEU A 18 5.95 27.41 1.86
C LEU A 18 4.63 27.23 1.10
N ALA A 19 3.50 27.04 1.78
CA ALA A 19 2.20 26.74 1.18
C ALA A 19 1.67 27.85 0.24
N SER A 20 1.40 27.49 -1.02
CA SER A 20 0.53 28.20 -1.95
C SER A 20 -0.39 27.15 -2.59
N CYS A 21 -1.63 27.52 -2.92
CA CYS A 21 -2.72 26.61 -3.26
C CYS A 21 -2.55 25.82 -4.58
N SER A 22 -1.44 25.98 -5.31
CA SER A 22 -1.03 25.18 -6.47
C SER A 22 -0.40 23.81 -6.13
N LYS A 23 -0.08 23.56 -4.86
CA LYS A 23 0.75 22.44 -4.41
C LYS A 23 0.14 21.04 -4.42
N LYS A 24 -1.14 20.85 -4.73
CA LYS A 24 -1.81 19.54 -4.51
C LYS A 24 -1.32 18.44 -5.47
N TYR A 25 -0.71 18.82 -6.59
CA TYR A 25 -0.35 17.92 -7.68
C TYR A 25 1.16 17.91 -7.96
N GLU A 26 1.97 18.45 -7.04
CA GLU A 26 3.43 18.47 -7.19
C GLU A 26 4.06 17.30 -6.44
N ALA A 27 5.13 16.75 -7.01
CA ALA A 27 5.98 15.78 -6.34
C ALA A 27 6.69 16.40 -5.13
N LYS A 28 6.76 15.66 -4.02
CA LYS A 28 7.35 16.14 -2.75
C LYS A 28 7.93 15.03 -1.91
N ASP A 29 8.88 15.41 -1.05
CA ASP A 29 9.36 14.54 0.03
C ASP A 29 8.25 14.12 0.98
N VAL A 30 8.44 12.97 1.61
CA VAL A 30 7.53 12.41 2.60
C VAL A 30 8.30 11.97 3.85
N LYS A 31 7.70 12.16 5.03
CA LYS A 31 8.18 11.57 6.29
C LYS A 31 7.27 10.41 6.66
N LEU A 32 7.84 9.20 6.74
CA LEU A 32 7.12 7.96 7.05
C LEU A 32 7.52 7.50 8.46
N LYS A 33 6.56 7.32 9.36
CA LYS A 33 6.82 7.03 10.78
C LYS A 33 6.54 5.57 11.15
N THR A 34 5.68 4.90 10.39
CA THR A 34 5.26 3.53 10.67
C THR A 34 5.32 2.66 9.41
N GLN A 35 5.29 1.33 9.59
CA GLN A 35 5.13 0.40 8.47
C GLN A 35 3.81 0.66 7.70
N ASN A 36 2.74 1.03 8.42
CA ASN A 36 1.47 1.37 7.77
C ASN A 36 1.60 2.61 6.89
N ASP A 37 2.34 3.63 7.34
CA ASP A 37 2.64 4.83 6.55
C ASP A 37 3.40 4.45 5.28
N SER A 38 4.46 3.63 5.44
CA SER A 38 5.28 3.16 4.34
C SER A 38 4.44 2.39 3.32
N LEU A 39 3.64 1.42 3.75
CA LEU A 39 2.78 0.63 2.86
C LEU A 39 1.81 1.53 2.06
N ASN A 40 1.17 2.51 2.70
CA ASN A 40 0.27 3.44 2.02
C ASN A 40 1.00 4.28 0.96
N TYR A 41 2.14 4.86 1.32
CA TYR A 41 2.93 5.68 0.40
C TYR A 41 3.50 4.85 -0.76
N THR A 42 4.10 3.68 -0.48
CA THR A 42 4.70 2.83 -1.52
C THR A 42 3.65 2.24 -2.45
N LEU A 43 2.45 1.93 -1.94
CA LEU A 43 1.33 1.51 -2.77
C LEU A 43 0.92 2.63 -3.74
N GLY A 44 0.85 3.87 -3.26
CA GLY A 44 0.63 5.03 -4.12
C GLY A 44 1.70 5.16 -5.19
N LEU A 45 2.98 5.12 -4.77
CA LEU A 45 4.13 5.32 -5.66
C LEU A 45 4.18 4.29 -6.79
N ALA A 46 4.04 3.01 -6.46
CA ALA A 46 4.06 1.93 -7.45
C ALA A 46 2.88 2.03 -8.43
N ASN A 47 1.67 2.38 -7.95
CA ASN A 47 0.52 2.59 -8.83
C ASN A 47 0.70 3.83 -9.73
N GLY A 48 1.29 4.90 -9.20
CA GLY A 48 1.56 6.13 -9.96
C GLY A 48 2.48 5.87 -11.13
N GLU A 49 3.57 5.14 -10.89
CA GLU A 49 4.51 4.71 -11.94
C GLU A 49 3.81 3.82 -12.98
N GLY A 50 3.01 2.84 -12.56
CA GLY A 50 2.25 1.98 -13.47
C GLY A 50 1.28 2.78 -14.36
N ILE A 51 0.57 3.75 -13.80
CA ILE A 51 -0.34 4.62 -14.55
C ILE A 51 0.44 5.51 -15.52
N LYS A 52 1.54 6.12 -15.08
CA LYS A 52 2.42 6.92 -15.93
C LYS A 52 2.86 6.10 -17.14
N ASN A 53 3.38 4.90 -16.88
CA ASN A 53 3.93 4.02 -17.90
C ASN A 53 2.87 3.42 -18.82
N TYR A 54 1.60 3.36 -18.43
CA TYR A 54 0.56 2.81 -19.30
C TYR A 54 -0.27 3.88 -20.02
N TYR A 55 -0.63 4.95 -19.32
CA TYR A 55 -1.59 5.94 -19.79
C TYR A 55 -0.96 7.27 -20.21
N LEU A 56 0.18 7.65 -19.62
CA LEU A 56 0.77 8.98 -19.80
C LEU A 56 2.08 8.96 -20.63
N GLN A 57 2.40 7.84 -21.30
CA GLN A 57 3.61 7.72 -22.12
C GLN A 57 3.74 8.84 -23.17
N LYS A 58 2.61 9.30 -23.71
CA LYS A 58 2.54 10.30 -24.79
C LYS A 58 2.01 11.66 -24.34
N ASP A 59 1.53 11.75 -23.11
CA ASP A 59 0.94 12.96 -22.53
C ASP A 59 1.15 12.93 -21.01
N SER A 60 2.31 13.42 -20.57
CA SER A 60 2.64 13.62 -19.16
C SER A 60 2.42 15.06 -18.73
N SER A 61 1.48 15.76 -19.37
CA SER A 61 1.12 17.13 -18.97
C SER A 61 0.53 17.17 -17.57
N ASP A 62 0.75 18.29 -16.88
CA ASP A 62 0.14 18.53 -15.58
C ASP A 62 -1.38 18.50 -15.64
N GLU A 63 -1.97 18.82 -16.80
CA GLU A 63 -3.41 18.79 -17.05
C GLU A 63 -3.98 17.37 -16.93
N ALA A 64 -3.33 16.38 -17.54
CA ALA A 64 -3.72 14.98 -17.45
C ALA A 64 -3.63 14.46 -16.00
N ILE A 65 -2.56 14.83 -15.30
CA ILE A 65 -2.33 14.47 -13.89
C ILE A 65 -3.38 15.12 -12.98
N LYS A 66 -3.64 16.43 -13.14
CA LYS A 66 -4.70 17.15 -12.41
C LYS A 66 -6.06 16.51 -12.65
N ALA A 67 -6.39 16.13 -13.88
CA ALA A 67 -7.66 15.49 -14.21
C ALA A 67 -7.83 14.16 -13.46
N LEU A 68 -6.78 13.32 -13.44
CA LEU A 68 -6.77 12.05 -12.70
C LEU A 68 -6.95 12.26 -11.19
N ILE A 69 -6.13 13.13 -10.58
CA ILE A 69 -6.17 13.36 -9.13
C ILE A 69 -7.51 13.98 -8.70
N ASN A 70 -8.05 14.91 -9.48
CA ASN A 70 -9.38 15.48 -9.23
C ASN A 70 -10.49 14.43 -9.31
N ALA A 71 -10.38 13.46 -10.22
CA ALA A 71 -11.36 12.38 -10.33
C ALA A 71 -11.31 11.42 -9.13
N LEU A 72 -10.15 11.20 -8.51
CA LEU A 72 -10.04 10.45 -7.24
C LEU A 72 -10.83 11.12 -6.11
N ASP A 73 -10.78 12.45 -6.02
CA ASP A 73 -11.57 13.23 -5.06
C ASP A 73 -13.06 13.18 -5.40
N LYS A 74 -13.41 13.24 -6.69
CA LYS A 74 -14.80 13.20 -7.15
C LYS A 74 -15.43 11.82 -7.14
N ALA A 75 -14.66 10.73 -7.09
CA ALA A 75 -15.22 9.41 -6.81
C ALA A 75 -16.00 9.42 -5.50
N TYR A 76 -15.69 10.33 -4.57
CA TYR A 76 -16.48 10.58 -3.36
C TYR A 76 -17.82 11.29 -3.59
N SER A 77 -18.05 11.93 -4.75
CA SER A 77 -19.17 12.86 -4.94
C SER A 77 -19.97 12.78 -6.26
N SER A 78 -19.53 12.15 -7.37
CA SER A 78 -20.37 11.86 -8.57
C SER A 78 -19.62 11.19 -9.74
N LYS A 79 -20.36 10.66 -10.75
CA LYS A 79 -19.86 10.20 -12.07
C LYS A 79 -20.22 11.22 -13.16
N GLU A 80 -19.28 12.05 -13.61
CA GLU A 80 -19.52 12.97 -14.74
C GLU A 80 -18.20 13.20 -15.51
N SER A 81 -17.96 12.45 -16.60
CA SER A 81 -17.32 12.94 -17.86
C SER A 81 -16.87 11.80 -18.80
N GLY A 82 -16.80 12.04 -20.11
CA GLY A 82 -16.25 11.14 -21.13
C GLY A 82 -14.71 11.10 -21.22
N ASN A 83 -13.98 11.64 -20.24
CA ASN A 83 -12.51 11.70 -20.24
C ASN A 83 -11.92 10.40 -19.65
N GLN A 84 -11.01 9.73 -20.38
CA GLN A 84 -10.39 8.48 -19.95
C GLN A 84 -9.66 8.58 -18.60
N MET A 85 -8.91 9.66 -18.35
CA MET A 85 -8.21 9.86 -17.07
C MET A 85 -9.18 10.12 -15.93
N TYR A 86 -10.30 10.77 -16.22
CA TYR A 86 -11.37 10.92 -15.25
C TYR A 86 -12.02 9.57 -14.89
N GLN A 87 -12.33 8.73 -15.88
CA GLN A 87 -12.90 7.40 -15.64
C GLN A 87 -11.95 6.49 -14.87
N LEU A 88 -10.66 6.51 -15.21
CA LEU A 88 -9.61 5.82 -14.45
C LEU A 88 -9.56 6.32 -13.00
N GLY A 89 -9.54 7.64 -12.80
CA GLY A 89 -9.55 8.23 -11.46
C GLY A 89 -10.83 7.88 -10.68
N TYR A 90 -11.98 7.79 -11.33
CA TYR A 90 -13.21 7.33 -10.69
C TYR A 90 -13.12 5.86 -10.22
N GLN A 91 -12.60 4.97 -11.06
CA GLN A 91 -12.42 3.56 -10.74
C GLN A 91 -11.43 3.38 -9.57
N ILE A 92 -10.27 4.04 -9.64
CA ILE A 92 -9.28 4.01 -8.56
C ILE A 92 -9.91 4.57 -7.29
N GLY A 93 -10.58 5.71 -7.35
CA GLY A 93 -11.23 6.32 -6.19
C GLY A 93 -12.29 5.41 -5.54
N THR A 94 -13.01 4.62 -6.33
CA THR A 94 -13.93 3.59 -5.81
C THR A 94 -13.16 2.48 -5.07
N SER A 95 -12.03 2.01 -5.59
CA SER A 95 -11.14 1.09 -4.87
C SER A 95 -10.59 1.70 -3.57
N LEU A 96 -10.25 2.99 -3.56
CA LEU A 96 -9.77 3.68 -2.36
C LEU A 96 -10.86 3.77 -1.28
N LYS A 97 -12.13 3.95 -1.65
CA LYS A 97 -13.26 3.87 -0.71
C LYS A 97 -13.32 2.50 -0.05
N TYR A 98 -13.25 1.44 -0.85
CA TYR A 98 -13.26 0.07 -0.33
C TYR A 98 -12.12 -0.16 0.67
N GLN A 99 -10.89 0.25 0.34
CA GLN A 99 -9.75 0.15 1.25
C GLN A 99 -9.91 0.99 2.52
N LYS A 100 -10.57 2.15 2.43
CA LYS A 100 -10.87 2.97 3.61
C LYS A 100 -11.84 2.27 4.56
N GLU A 101 -12.79 1.52 4.03
CA GLU A 101 -13.81 0.80 4.80
C GLU A 101 -13.29 -0.55 5.35
N HIS A 102 -12.46 -1.26 4.58
CA HIS A 102 -12.06 -2.64 4.88
C HIS A 102 -10.60 -2.78 5.32
N GLY A 103 -9.85 -1.68 5.33
CA GLY A 103 -8.42 -1.67 5.60
C GLY A 103 -7.56 -1.72 4.33
N LEU A 104 -6.29 -1.37 4.49
CA LEU A 104 -5.33 -1.30 3.39
C LEU A 104 -5.18 -2.68 2.75
N MET A 105 -5.33 -2.76 1.43
CA MET A 105 -5.31 -4.04 0.68
C MET A 105 -6.30 -5.10 1.19
N GLY A 106 -7.41 -4.68 1.82
CA GLY A 106 -8.41 -5.58 2.41
C GLY A 106 -8.01 -6.19 3.76
N ASP A 107 -6.90 -5.74 4.35
CA ASP A 107 -6.44 -6.15 5.66
C ASP A 107 -6.89 -5.14 6.72
N SER A 108 -7.91 -5.49 7.50
CA SER A 108 -8.47 -4.63 8.54
C SER A 108 -7.51 -4.28 9.68
N THR A 109 -6.36 -4.99 9.79
CA THR A 109 -5.30 -4.65 10.75
C THR A 109 -4.39 -3.52 10.26
N LEU A 110 -4.52 -3.14 8.98
CA LEU A 110 -3.79 -2.04 8.36
C LEU A 110 -4.77 -0.92 8.00
N VAL A 111 -4.42 0.32 8.34
CA VAL A 111 -5.28 1.48 8.12
C VAL A 111 -4.93 2.13 6.78
N PHE A 112 -5.92 2.28 5.90
CA PHE A 112 -5.72 3.03 4.66
C PHE A 112 -5.64 4.54 4.94
N ASP A 113 -4.48 5.13 4.64
CA ASP A 113 -4.23 6.57 4.69
C ASP A 113 -4.31 7.15 3.28
N THR A 114 -5.45 7.77 2.98
CA THR A 114 -5.71 8.39 1.67
C THR A 114 -4.71 9.51 1.34
N LYS A 115 -4.18 10.23 2.34
CA LYS A 115 -3.25 11.35 2.09
C LYS A 115 -1.88 10.81 1.68
N LEU A 116 -1.36 9.82 2.40
CA LEU A 116 -0.07 9.20 2.08
C LEU A 116 -0.13 8.44 0.75
N PHE A 117 -1.22 7.73 0.48
CA PHE A 117 -1.43 7.08 -0.81
C PHE A 117 -1.41 8.10 -1.96
N LYS A 118 -2.16 9.21 -1.85
CA LYS A 118 -2.21 10.23 -2.90
C LYS A 118 -0.86 10.91 -3.12
N LEU A 119 -0.12 11.17 -2.05
CA LEU A 119 1.22 11.72 -2.16
C LEU A 119 2.16 10.77 -2.91
N GLY A 120 2.15 9.47 -2.56
CA GLY A 120 2.90 8.46 -3.30
C GLY A 120 2.48 8.42 -4.77
N LEU A 121 1.17 8.43 -5.04
CA LEU A 121 0.62 8.41 -6.39
C LEU A 121 1.14 9.58 -7.25
N VAL A 122 1.07 10.81 -6.72
CA VAL A 122 1.58 12.02 -7.41
C VAL A 122 3.08 11.91 -7.67
N ASN A 123 3.85 11.48 -6.66
CA ASN A 123 5.29 11.27 -6.82
C ASN A 123 5.61 10.25 -7.92
N GLY A 124 4.84 9.16 -8.01
CA GLY A 124 5.01 8.12 -9.03
C GLY A 124 4.67 8.63 -10.42
N LEU A 125 3.56 9.38 -10.55
CA LEU A 125 3.18 10.01 -11.83
C LEU A 125 4.25 10.98 -12.35
N HIS A 126 4.96 11.64 -11.44
CA HIS A 126 6.03 12.59 -11.78
C HIS A 126 7.40 11.91 -11.94
N GLY A 127 7.54 10.62 -11.63
CA GLY A 127 8.84 9.92 -11.62
C GLY A 127 9.81 10.51 -10.60
N PHE A 128 9.30 10.95 -9.44
CA PHE A 128 10.10 11.58 -8.40
C PHE A 128 11.16 10.62 -7.84
N ASP A 129 12.40 11.10 -7.75
CA ASP A 129 13.57 10.33 -7.31
C ASP A 129 14.21 10.85 -6.00
N GLY A 130 13.66 11.91 -5.39
CA GLY A 130 14.13 12.49 -4.12
C GLY A 130 13.88 11.61 -2.88
N GLY A 131 13.50 10.35 -3.07
CA GLY A 131 13.23 9.40 -2.00
C GLY A 131 13.33 7.96 -2.49
N MET A 132 12.39 7.11 -2.08
CA MET A 132 12.30 5.75 -2.59
C MET A 132 11.91 5.77 -4.07
N THR A 133 12.60 4.99 -4.90
CA THR A 133 12.21 4.82 -6.32
C THR A 133 10.96 3.93 -6.45
N PRO A 134 10.20 4.02 -7.56
CA PRO A 134 9.07 3.12 -7.79
C PRO A 134 9.42 1.62 -7.72
N GLN A 135 10.60 1.24 -8.22
CA GLN A 135 11.10 -0.15 -8.11
C GLN A 135 11.31 -0.55 -6.65
N GLN A 136 11.99 0.29 -5.86
CA GLN A 136 12.20 0.04 -4.43
C GLN A 136 10.87 -0.05 -3.68
N ALA A 137 9.86 0.74 -4.06
CA ALA A 137 8.52 0.66 -3.49
C ALA A 137 7.84 -0.67 -3.80
N GLN A 138 7.96 -1.17 -5.03
CA GLN A 138 7.40 -2.47 -5.40
C GLN A 138 8.09 -3.62 -4.65
N GLU A 139 9.41 -3.59 -4.54
CA GLU A 139 10.20 -4.55 -3.74
C GLU A 139 9.81 -4.50 -2.25
N TYR A 140 9.66 -3.30 -1.69
CA TYR A 140 9.23 -3.11 -0.31
C TYR A 140 7.83 -3.69 -0.06
N LEU A 141 6.86 -3.41 -0.94
CA LEU A 141 5.50 -3.93 -0.86
C LEU A 141 5.50 -5.46 -0.87
N GLN A 142 6.16 -6.08 -1.86
CA GLN A 142 6.22 -7.53 -2.00
C GLN A 142 6.80 -8.17 -0.74
N LYS A 143 7.96 -7.68 -0.29
CA LYS A 143 8.65 -8.21 0.89
C LYS A 143 7.79 -8.06 2.15
N THR A 144 7.22 -6.89 2.36
CA THR A 144 6.45 -6.58 3.57
C THR A 144 5.16 -7.38 3.62
N MET A 145 4.46 -7.51 2.50
CA MET A 145 3.22 -8.30 2.43
C MET A 145 3.46 -9.79 2.63
N THR A 146 4.53 -10.35 2.03
CA THR A 146 4.93 -11.74 2.29
C THR A 146 5.21 -11.97 3.78
N GLN A 147 5.89 -11.04 4.44
CA GLN A 147 6.18 -11.15 5.87
C GLN A 147 4.91 -11.06 6.74
N LEU A 148 3.98 -10.16 6.40
CA LEU A 148 2.71 -10.02 7.12
C LEU A 148 1.85 -11.28 6.97
N GLN A 149 1.78 -11.84 5.76
CA GLN A 149 1.04 -13.07 5.52
C GLN A 149 1.64 -14.25 6.30
N ALA A 150 2.96 -14.41 6.28
CA ALA A 150 3.64 -15.45 7.05
C ALA A 150 3.36 -15.34 8.57
N LYS A 151 3.36 -14.11 9.11
CA LYS A 151 3.02 -13.87 10.53
C LYS A 151 1.57 -14.27 10.84
N LYS A 152 0.62 -13.91 9.97
CA LYS A 152 -0.79 -14.28 10.13
C LYS A 152 -1.00 -15.80 10.11
N SER A 153 -0.37 -16.49 9.16
CA SER A 153 -0.44 -17.95 9.08
C SER A 153 0.15 -18.63 10.32
N ALA A 154 1.26 -18.13 10.86
CA ALA A 154 1.87 -18.67 12.07
C ALA A 154 0.99 -18.47 13.33
N GLN A 155 0.19 -17.40 13.38
CA GLN A 155 -0.75 -17.15 14.48
C GLN A 155 -2.03 -17.99 14.39
N GLN A 156 -2.40 -18.42 13.17
CA GLN A 156 -3.60 -19.23 12.90
C GLN A 156 -3.33 -20.74 12.93
N ALA A 157 -2.05 -21.17 12.91
CA ALA A 157 -1.71 -22.58 13.02
C ALA A 157 -2.26 -23.13 14.35
N PRO A 158 -3.04 -24.23 14.34
CA PRO A 158 -3.47 -24.85 15.59
C PRO A 158 -2.24 -25.21 16.40
N VAL A 159 -2.23 -24.81 17.67
CA VAL A 159 -1.28 -25.36 18.65
C VAL A 159 -1.58 -26.85 18.69
N ASN A 160 -0.82 -27.66 17.94
CA ASN A 160 -0.88 -29.11 18.06
C ASN A 160 -0.61 -29.43 19.52
N GLN A 161 -1.67 -29.76 20.26
CA GLN A 161 -1.53 -30.43 21.53
C GLN A 161 -0.78 -31.73 21.24
N PRO A 162 0.28 -32.08 21.98
CA PRO A 162 0.90 -33.38 21.84
C PRO A 162 -0.20 -34.44 21.98
N GLN A 163 -0.39 -35.26 20.95
CA GLN A 163 -1.25 -36.44 21.08
C GLN A 163 -0.72 -37.23 22.27
N PRO A 164 -1.58 -37.63 23.24
CA PRO A 164 -1.14 -38.50 24.32
C PRO A 164 -0.52 -39.75 23.71
N ALA A 165 0.65 -40.14 24.23
CA ALA A 165 1.36 -41.33 23.79
C ALA A 165 0.42 -42.54 23.80
N PRO A 166 0.52 -43.48 22.84
CA PRO A 166 -0.29 -44.68 22.86
C PRO A 166 -0.11 -45.38 24.20
N SER A 167 -1.22 -45.58 24.93
CA SER A 167 -1.21 -46.36 26.16
C SER A 167 -0.85 -47.81 25.83
N ASP A 168 0.22 -48.31 26.44
CA ASP A 168 0.68 -49.69 26.33
C ASP A 168 -0.50 -50.65 26.58
N GLN A 169 -0.93 -51.34 25.52
CA GLN A 169 -1.84 -52.47 25.66
C GLN A 169 -1.07 -53.62 26.31
N LYS A 170 -1.30 -53.80 27.62
CA LYS A 170 -0.92 -54.99 28.37
C LYS A 170 -1.60 -56.19 27.70
N THR A 171 -0.80 -57.00 26.99
CA THR A 171 -1.21 -58.32 26.51
C THR A 171 -1.40 -59.22 27.73
N ASP A 172 -2.64 -59.43 28.15
CA ASP A 172 -2.96 -60.53 29.05
C ASP A 172 -2.92 -61.82 28.24
N SER A 173 -1.82 -62.54 28.41
CA SER A 173 -1.63 -63.92 27.97
C SER A 173 -2.60 -64.84 28.71
N VAL A 174 -3.50 -65.47 27.95
CA VAL A 174 -4.35 -66.58 28.39
C VAL A 174 -3.48 -67.83 28.58
N GLN A 175 -3.56 -68.44 29.76
CA GLN A 175 -3.29 -69.86 29.98
C GLN A 175 -4.60 -70.56 30.30
#